data_AF-A0A538RKJ2-F1
#
_entry.id   AF-A0A538RKJ2-F1
#
_cell.length_a   1.000
_cell.length_b   1.000
_cell.length_c   1.000
_cell.angle_alpha   90.00
_cell.angle_beta   90.00
_cell.angle_gamma   90.00
#
_symmetry.space_group_name_H-M   'P 1'
#
loop_
_entity.id
_entity.type
_entity.pdbx_description
1 polymer ?
#
loop_
_entity_poly.entity_id
_entity_poly.type
_entity_poly.pdbx_seq_one_letter_code
_entity_poly.pdbx_strand_id
1 'polypeptide(L)' 'MGETLFSTTYQPNPGSALDVLAFVLTPVDAFAAGPDERDAVAALLGAAKCEAVARWHSLHRAARCS' A
#
# COMPACT_ATOMS: atom_id res chain seq x y z
N MET A 1 14.42 5.97 -24.88
CA MET A 1 13.81 6.79 -23.81
C MET A 1 12.80 5.91 -23.11
N GLY A 2 13.22 5.25 -22.03
CA GLY A 2 12.33 4.45 -21.18
C GLY A 2 12.01 5.28 -19.96
N GLU A 3 10.88 5.97 -19.98
CA GLU A 3 10.33 6.63 -18.81
C GLU A 3 9.79 5.54 -17.88
N THR A 4 10.63 5.09 -16.95
CA THR A 4 10.17 4.34 -15.78
C THR A 4 9.41 5.30 -14.88
N LEU A 5 8.14 5.55 -15.23
CA LEU A 5 7.14 6.16 -14.36
C LEU A 5 6.82 5.19 -13.21
N PHE A 6 7.81 4.88 -12.37
CA PHE A 6 7.53 4.49 -11.00
C PHE A 6 6.99 5.75 -10.33
N SER A 7 5.67 5.95 -10.42
CA SER A 7 4.97 6.92 -9.60
C SER A 7 5.21 6.51 -8.15
N THR A 8 6.19 7.17 -7.54
CA THR A 8 6.60 7.09 -6.14
C THR A 8 5.51 7.60 -5.17
N THR A 9 4.24 7.48 -5.55
CA THR A 9 3.15 8.27 -4.95
C THR A 9 1.84 7.54 -4.80
N TYR A 10 1.74 6.24 -5.12
CA TYR A 10 0.52 5.52 -4.73
C TYR A 10 0.51 5.31 -3.21
N GLN A 11 -0.30 6.10 -2.52
CA GLN A 11 -0.61 5.95 -1.11
C GLN A 11 -2.13 5.74 -0.98
N PRO A 12 -2.60 4.63 -0.37
CA PRO A 12 -4.03 4.40 -0.19
C PRO A 12 -4.62 5.46 0.74
N ASN A 13 -5.81 5.96 0.40
CA ASN A 13 -6.56 6.90 1.22
C ASN A 13 -7.04 6.22 2.52
N PRO A 14 -6.52 6.61 3.70
CA PRO A 14 -6.87 5.99 4.98
C PRO A 14 -8.32 6.25 5.42
N GLY A 15 -9.03 7.18 4.77
CA GLY A 15 -10.46 7.43 4.98
C GLY A 15 -11.38 6.47 4.19
N SER A 16 -10.84 5.73 3.21
CA SER A 16 -11.62 4.79 2.38
C SER A 16 -11.24 3.35 2.70
N ALA A 17 -12.16 2.59 3.29
CA ALA A 17 -11.94 1.17 3.57
C ALA A 17 -11.69 0.36 2.29
N LEU A 18 -12.36 0.72 1.18
CA LEU A 18 -12.19 0.06 -0.11
C LEU A 18 -10.79 0.28 -0.70
N ASP A 19 -10.25 1.48 -0.59
CA ASP A 19 -8.93 1.82 -1.14
C ASP A 19 -7.80 1.15 -0.33
N VAL A 20 -7.93 1.15 1.00
CA VAL A 20 -7.01 0.41 1.90
C VAL A 20 -7.06 -1.08 1.61
N LEU A 21 -8.26 -1.66 1.43
CA LEU A 21 -8.40 -3.08 1.12
C LEU A 21 -7.82 -3.42 -0.26
N ALA A 22 -8.08 -2.59 -1.27
CA ALA A 22 -7.53 -2.76 -2.61
C ALA A 22 -5.99 -2.83 -2.55
N PHE A 23 -5.35 -1.88 -1.88
CA PHE A 23 -3.89 -1.88 -1.71
C PHE A 23 -3.37 -3.10 -0.95
N VAL A 24 -4.04 -3.51 0.13
CA VAL A 24 -3.62 -4.67 0.94
C VAL A 24 -3.71 -5.97 0.14
N LEU A 25 -4.73 -6.11 -0.71
CA LEU A 25 -4.92 -7.29 -1.55
C LEU A 25 -4.08 -7.26 -2.83
N THR A 26 -3.46 -6.13 -3.18
CA THR A 26 -2.62 -6.04 -4.38
C THR A 26 -1.48 -7.06 -4.31
N PRO A 27 -1.34 -7.94 -5.32
CA PRO A 27 -0.26 -8.91 -5.37
C PRO A 27 1.09 -8.21 -5.55
N VAL A 28 2.15 -8.82 -5.01
CA VAL A 28 3.53 -8.31 -5.12
C VAL A 28 3.95 -8.15 -6.59
N ASP A 29 3.48 -9.05 -7.45
CA ASP A 29 3.77 -9.07 -8.88
C ASP A 29 3.20 -7.86 -9.64
N ALA A 30 2.29 -7.09 -9.04
CA ALA A 30 1.86 -5.82 -9.61
C ALA A 30 2.94 -4.71 -9.50
N PHE A 31 3.93 -4.89 -8.63
CA PHE A 31 4.99 -3.91 -8.35
C PHE A 31 6.40 -4.43 -8.69
N ALA A 32 6.60 -5.74 -8.76
CA ALA A 32 7.87 -6.33 -9.14
C ALA A 32 7.97 -6.45 -10.68
N ALA A 33 9.02 -5.90 -11.29
CA ALA A 33 9.23 -6.00 -12.74
C ALA A 33 9.87 -7.34 -13.15
N GLY A 34 10.40 -8.10 -12.19
CA GLY A 34 11.05 -9.39 -12.41
C GLY A 34 11.21 -10.22 -11.14
N PRO A 35 11.63 -11.50 -11.28
CA PRO A 35 11.76 -12.42 -10.15
C PRO A 35 12.80 -11.96 -9.11
N ASP A 36 13.85 -11.26 -9.56
CA ASP A 36 14.96 -10.81 -8.70
C ASP A 36 14.55 -9.67 -7.75
N GLU A 37 13.49 -8.93 -8.08
CA GLU A 37 12.99 -7.81 -7.26
C GLU A 37 11.86 -8.23 -6.31
N ARG A 38 11.28 -9.41 -6.53
CA ARG A 38 10.04 -9.86 -5.87
C ARG A 38 10.16 -9.90 -4.35
N ASP A 39 11.27 -10.40 -3.82
CA ASP A 39 11.50 -10.50 -2.38
C ASP A 39 11.69 -9.12 -1.72
N ALA A 40 12.43 -8.23 -2.39
CA ALA A 40 12.63 -6.86 -1.92
C ALA A 40 11.30 -6.08 -1.91
N VAL A 41 10.51 -6.22 -2.98
CA VAL A 41 9.18 -5.61 -3.10
C VAL A 41 8.21 -6.21 -2.07
N ALA A 42 8.25 -7.52 -1.83
CA ALA A 42 7.42 -8.17 -0.81
C ALA A 42 7.72 -7.64 0.60
N ALA A 43 9.00 -7.45 0.94
CA ALA A 43 9.41 -6.89 2.23
C ALA A 43 8.91 -5.45 2.41
N LEU A 44 9.07 -4.61 1.38
CA LEU A 44 8.61 -3.21 1.40
C LEU A 44 7.09 -3.09 1.46
N LEU A 45 6.37 -3.86 0.64
CA LEU A 45 4.91 -3.90 0.65
C LEU A 45 4.36 -4.44 1.97
N GLY A 46 5.02 -5.41 2.60
CA GLY A 46 4.62 -5.94 3.90
C GLY A 46 4.51 -4.83 4.97
N ALA A 47 5.56 -4.03 5.11
CA ALA A 47 5.57 -2.88 6.02
C ALA A 47 4.51 -1.84 5.63
N ALA A 48 4.42 -1.49 4.34
CA ALA A 48 3.47 -0.49 3.86
C ALA A 48 2.00 -0.91 4.08
N LYS A 49 1.66 -2.19 3.89
CA LYS A 49 0.32 -2.73 4.11
C LYS A 49 -0.06 -2.66 5.59
N CYS A 50 0.85 -3.01 6.50
CA CYS A 50 0.65 -2.88 7.94
C CYS A 50 0.39 -1.43 8.34
N GLU A 51 1.17 -0.48 7.80
CA GLU A 51 0.95 0.95 8.05
C GLU A 51 -0.40 1.45 7.53
N ALA A 52 -0.80 1.05 6.32
CA ALA A 52 -2.08 1.46 5.73
C ALA A 52 -3.27 1.05 6.62
N VAL A 53 -3.25 -0.18 7.12
CA VAL A 53 -4.26 -0.69 8.06
C VAL A 53 -4.22 0.05 9.39
N ALA A 54 -3.03 0.33 9.93
CA ALA A 54 -2.88 1.08 11.17
C ALA A 54 -3.43 2.51 11.07
N ARG A 55 -3.14 3.22 9.96
CA ARG A 55 -3.65 4.57 9.70
C ARG A 55 -5.17 4.58 9.54
N TRP A 56 -5.74 3.61 8.82
CA TRP A 56 -7.19 3.45 8.71
C TRP A 56 -7.85 3.29 10.09
N HIS A 57 -7.34 2.37 10.92
CA HIS A 57 -7.84 2.17 12.27
C HIS A 57 -7.68 3.39 13.17
N SER A 58 -6.60 4.14 13.05
CA SER A 58 -6.36 5.36 13.83
C SER A 58 -7.42 6.42 13.50
N LEU A 59 -7.63 6.69 12.21
CA LEU A 59 -8.59 7.67 11.73
C LEU A 59 -10.03 7.31 12.14
N HIS A 60 -10.41 6.04 11.98
CA HIS A 60 -11.77 5.58 12.30
C HIS A 60 -12.00 5.41 13.81
N ARG A 61 -10.97 5.19 14.62
CA ARG A 61 -11.10 5.26 16.08
C ARG A 61 -11.27 6.70 16.55
N ALA A 62 -10.50 7.64 16.01
CA ALA A 62 -10.62 9.05 16.35
C ALA A 62 -12.03 9.59 16.01
N ALA A 63 -12.55 9.28 14.82
CA ALA A 63 -13.89 9.70 14.39
C ALA A 63 -15.05 9.08 15.19
N ARG A 64 -14.82 8.00 15.93
CA ARG A 64 -15.82 7.34 16.79
C ARG A 64 -15.83 7.88 18.23
N CYS A 65 -14.78 8.60 18.62
CA CYS A 65 -14.63 9.19 19.96
C CYS A 65 -14.95 10.70 20.00
N SER A 66 -15.29 11.29 18.85
CA SER A 66 -15.71 12.69 18.66
C SER A 66 -17.23 12.79 18.49
#